data_AF-A0A2P4XDX7-F1
#
_entry.id   AF-A0A2P4XDX7-F1
#
_cell.length_a   1.000
_cell.length_b   1.000
_cell.length_c   1.000
_cell.angle_alpha   90.00
_cell.angle_beta   90.00
_cell.angle_gamma   90.00
#
_symmetry.space_group_name_H-M   'P 1'
#
loop_
_entity.id
_entity.type
_entity.pdbx_description
1 polymer ?
#
loop_
_entity_poly.entity_id
_entity_poly.type
_entity_poly.pdbx_seq_one_letter_code
_entity_poly.pdbx_strand_id
1 'polypeptide(L)' 'MSRDMRLNSLEIELSNRFKMKDLGDISYIFEMEVQHQREQRVMVSQRKYIPELFTQYKMVDSTPVMTQQVPGLALELET' A
#
# COMPACT_ATOMS: atom_id res chain seq x y z
N MET A 1 -14.57 9.47 -26.99
CA MET A 1 -14.24 8.24 -26.24
C MET A 1 -14.54 8.48 -24.77
N SER A 2 -15.45 7.71 -24.16
CA SER A 2 -15.81 7.85 -22.73
C SER A 2 -14.65 7.41 -21.82
N ARG A 3 -14.60 7.91 -20.59
CA ARG A 3 -13.57 7.58 -19.58
C ARG A 3 -13.57 6.08 -19.24
N ASP A 4 -14.74 5.49 -19.09
CA ASP A 4 -14.90 4.06 -18.79
C ASP A 4 -14.33 3.17 -19.90
N MET A 5 -14.46 3.62 -21.14
CA MET A 5 -13.93 2.90 -22.31
C MET A 5 -12.39 2.83 -22.29
N ARG A 6 -11.71 3.86 -21.76
CA ARG A 6 -10.24 3.86 -21.62
C ARG A 6 -9.75 2.95 -20.50
N LEU A 7 -10.47 2.91 -19.38
CA LEU A 7 -10.15 2.02 -18.26
C LEU A 7 -10.32 0.56 -18.67
N ASN A 8 -11.42 0.21 -19.34
CA ASN A 8 -11.66 -1.15 -19.82
C ASN A 8 -10.58 -1.60 -20.81
N SER A 9 -10.14 -0.74 -21.73
CA SER A 9 -9.05 -1.11 -22.65
C SER A 9 -7.73 -1.38 -21.92
N LEU A 10 -7.44 -0.60 -20.88
CA LEU A 10 -6.23 -0.78 -20.06
C LEU A 10 -6.30 -2.08 -19.24
N GLU A 11 -7.46 -2.38 -18.65
CA GLU A 11 -7.68 -3.60 -17.89
C GLU A 11 -7.47 -4.85 -18.75
N ILE A 12 -8.00 -4.85 -19.98
CA ILE A 12 -7.82 -5.94 -20.95
C ILE A 12 -6.33 -6.10 -21.29
N GLU A 13 -5.64 -5.01 -21.60
CA GLU A 13 -4.22 -5.04 -21.99
C GLU A 13 -3.32 -5.56 -20.85
N LEU A 14 -3.60 -5.15 -19.61
CA LEU A 14 -2.87 -5.62 -18.44
C LEU A 14 -3.21 -7.08 -18.09
N SER A 15 -4.47 -7.50 -18.22
CA SER A 15 -4.90 -8.88 -17.92
C SER A 15 -4.31 -9.90 -18.90
N ASN A 16 -3.99 -9.47 -20.13
CA ASN A 16 -3.30 -10.30 -21.11
C ASN A 16 -1.82 -10.55 -20.74
N ARG A 17 -1.21 -9.66 -19.95
CA ARG A 17 0.22 -9.72 -19.58
C ARG A 17 0.45 -10.24 -18.16
N PHE A 18 -0.48 -9.96 -17.26
CA PHE A 18 -0.38 -10.27 -15.84
C PHE A 18 -1.64 -11.00 -15.38
N LYS A 19 -1.48 -11.92 -14.42
CA LYS A 19 -2.61 -12.54 -13.76
C LYS A 19 -3.30 -11.49 -12.88
N MET A 20 -4.33 -10.85 -13.43
CA MET A 20 -5.11 -9.84 -12.74
C MET A 20 -6.43 -10.41 -12.22
N LYS A 21 -6.96 -9.74 -11.20
CA LYS A 21 -8.32 -9.95 -10.71
C LYS A 21 -8.88 -8.59 -10.33
N ASP A 22 -10.00 -8.23 -10.93
CA ASP A 22 -10.77 -7.08 -10.46
C ASP A 22 -11.37 -7.41 -9.09
N LEU A 23 -11.12 -6.52 -8.13
CA LEU A 23 -11.60 -6.63 -6.76
C LEU A 23 -12.82 -5.73 -6.49
N GLY A 24 -13.23 -4.91 -7.48
CA GLY A 24 -14.29 -3.92 -7.34
C GLY A 24 -13.97 -2.86 -6.29
N ASP A 25 -15.00 -2.38 -5.60
CA ASP A 25 -14.86 -1.41 -4.52
C ASP A 25 -14.30 -2.08 -3.26
N ILE A 26 -13.00 -1.94 -3.06
CA ILE A 26 -12.30 -2.51 -1.90
C ILE A 26 -12.21 -1.53 -0.74
N SER A 27 -12.30 -2.07 0.47
CA SER A 27 -11.99 -1.35 1.72
C SER A 27 -10.64 -1.73 2.31
N TYR A 28 -10.03 -2.84 1.85
CA TYR A 28 -8.74 -3.31 2.31
C TYR A 28 -7.94 -3.96 1.18
N ILE A 29 -6.64 -3.68 1.11
CA ILE A 29 -5.68 -4.35 0.22
C ILE A 29 -4.32 -4.45 0.92
N PHE A 30 -3.68 -5.61 0.90
CA PHE A 30 -2.36 -5.81 1.55
C PHE A 30 -2.29 -5.23 2.97
N GLU A 31 -3.32 -5.50 3.78
CA GLU A 31 -3.44 -5.01 5.17
C GLU A 31 -3.58 -3.47 5.28
N MET A 32 -3.56 -2.75 4.16
CA MET A 32 -3.87 -1.33 4.08
C MET A 32 -5.38 -1.11 3.98
N GLU A 33 -5.87 -0.18 4.78
CA GLU A 33 -7.24 0.33 4.73
C GLU A 33 -7.38 1.32 3.57
N VAL A 34 -8.42 1.14 2.77
CA VAL A 34 -8.77 1.98 1.62
C VAL A 34 -10.07 2.70 1.95
N GLN A 35 -10.03 4.04 1.98
CA GLN A 35 -11.17 4.90 2.22
C GLN A 35 -11.46 5.73 0.98
N HIS A 36 -12.65 5.54 0.41
CA HIS A 36 -13.16 6.32 -0.70
C HIS A 36 -13.77 7.62 -0.16
N GLN A 37 -13.19 8.75 -0.53
CA GLN A 37 -13.66 10.07 -0.15
C GLN A 37 -14.50 10.71 -1.26
N ARG A 38 -15.18 11.81 -0.91
CA ARG A 38 -15.87 12.66 -1.89
C ARG A 38 -14.86 13.14 -2.95
N GLU A 39 -15.38 13.49 -4.13
CA GLU A 39 -14.57 13.99 -5.26
C GLU A 39 -13.59 12.98 -5.88
N GLN A 40 -13.90 11.67 -5.84
CA GLN A 40 -13.05 10.62 -6.45
C GLN A 40 -11.64 10.55 -5.85
N ARG A 41 -11.50 10.90 -4.57
CA ARG A 41 -10.25 10.76 -3.83
C ARG A 41 -10.21 9.41 -3.13
N VAL A 42 -9.08 8.73 -3.20
CA VAL A 42 -8.83 7.49 -2.46
C VAL A 42 -7.74 7.78 -1.44
N MET A 43 -8.03 7.51 -0.17
CA MET A 43 -7.04 7.55 0.90
C MET A 43 -6.68 6.12 1.29
N VAL A 44 -5.39 5.84 1.35
CA VAL A 44 -4.86 4.54 1.77
C VAL A 44 -4.07 4.75 3.06
N SER A 45 -4.31 3.91 4.06
CA SER A 45 -3.61 4.00 5.35
C SER A 45 -3.38 2.65 5.99
N GLN A 46 -2.33 2.52 6.80
CA GLN A 46 -2.07 1.32 7.62
C GLN A 46 -2.56 1.48 9.06
N ARG A 47 -3.58 2.33 9.27
CA ARG A 47 -4.05 2.72 10.61
C ARG A 47 -4.43 1.52 11.48
N LYS A 48 -4.99 0.47 10.87
CA LYS A 48 -5.34 -0.78 11.54
C LYS A 48 -4.16 -1.74 11.63
N TYR A 49 -3.41 -1.88 10.53
CA TYR A 49 -2.31 -2.84 10.44
C TYR A 49 -1.16 -2.58 11.41
N ILE A 50 -0.68 -1.35 11.53
CA ILE A 50 0.49 -1.05 12.38
C ILE A 50 0.24 -1.43 13.86
N PRO A 51 -0.89 -1.05 14.48
CA PRO A 51 -1.21 -1.50 15.83
C PRO A 51 -1.34 -3.03 15.97
N GLU A 52 -1.93 -3.71 14.98
CA GLU A 52 -2.05 -5.16 14.96
C GLU A 52 -0.67 -5.83 14.90
N LEU A 53 0.23 -5.30 14.08
CA LEU A 53 1.61 -5.73 13.97
C LEU A 53 2.33 -5.59 15.31
N PHE A 54 2.26 -4.41 15.94
CA PHE A 54 2.87 -4.21 17.27
C PHE A 54 2.30 -5.15 18.33
N THR A 55 0.99 -5.43 18.28
CA THR A 55 0.36 -6.38 19.19
C THR A 55 0.88 -7.81 18.95
N GLN A 56 0.93 -8.26 17.69
CA GLN A 56 1.41 -9.59 17.30
C GLN A 56 2.84 -9.85 17.78
N TYR A 57 3.71 -8.84 17.67
CA TYR A 57 5.12 -8.95 18.04
C TYR A 57 5.41 -8.49 19.49
N LYS A 58 4.38 -8.19 20.29
CA LYS A 58 4.50 -7.72 21.68
C LYS A 58 5.36 -6.45 21.81
N MET A 59 5.25 -5.55 20.85
CA MET A 59 6.00 -4.30 20.74
C MET A 59 5.19 -3.04 21.08
N VAL A 60 3.98 -3.19 21.63
CA VAL A 60 3.08 -2.05 21.94
C VAL A 60 3.74 -0.99 22.84
N ASP A 61 4.56 -1.43 23.80
CA ASP A 61 5.26 -0.56 24.76
C ASP A 61 6.75 -0.37 24.42
N SER A 62 7.18 -0.78 23.22
CA SER A 62 8.58 -0.64 22.80
C SER A 62 8.90 0.83 22.54
N THR A 63 9.97 1.32 23.16
CA THR A 63 10.50 2.64 22.84
C THR A 63 11.30 2.56 21.54
N PRO A 64 11.15 3.54 20.63
CA PRO A 64 11.98 3.59 19.44
C PRO A 64 13.44 3.77 19.87
N VAL A 65 14.25 2.75 19.64
CA VAL A 65 15.71 2.90 19.70
C VAL A 65 16.11 3.53 18.39
N MET A 66 16.77 4.68 18.44
CA MET A 66 17.45 5.20 17.27
C MET A 66 18.47 4.15 16.84
N THR A 67 18.19 3.43 15.77
CA THR A 67 19.23 2.73 15.03
C THR A 67 20.24 3.80 14.67
N GLN A 68 21.48 3.65 15.16
CA GLN A 68 22.56 4.57 14.82
C GLN A 68 22.88 4.41 13.34
N GLN A 69 22.05 4.97 12.48
CA GLN A 69 22.40 5.21 11.10
C GLN A 69 23.22 6.50 11.12
N VAL A 70 24.52 6.36 10.82
CA VAL A 70 25.43 7.52 10.77
C VAL A 70 24.83 8.52 9.78
N PRO A 71 24.50 9.75 10.23
CA PRO A 71 23.97 10.78 9.33
C PRO A 71 24.94 11.01 8.18
N GLY A 72 24.47 10.89 6.94
CA GLY A 72 25.31 11.06 5.74
C GLY A 72 26.00 9.80 5.23
N LEU A 73 25.70 8.61 5.78
CA LEU A 73 26.15 7.35 5.18
C LEU A 73 25.41 7.11 3.86
N ALA A 74 26.11 7.29 2.74
CA ALA A 74 25.63 6.84 1.44
C ALA A 74 25.58 5.31 1.44
N LEU A 75 24.41 4.75 1.14
CA LEU A 75 24.24 3.32 1.02
C LEU A 75 24.79 2.90 -0.34
N GLU A 76 25.96 2.25 -0.33
CA GLU A 76 26.51 1.56 -1.50
C GLU A 76 25.69 0.28 -1.74
N LEU A 77 25.50 -0.09 -3.01
CA LEU A 77 24.90 -1.37 -3.36
C LEU A 77 25.86 -2.49 -2.90
N GLU A 78 25.38 -3.50 -2.17
CA GLU A 78 26.20 -4.71 -1.96
C GLU A 78 26.50 -5.35 -3.32
N THR A 79 27.79 -5.38 -3.68
CA THR A 79 28.32 -6.03 -4.89
C THR A 79 28.63 -7.50 -4.66
#